data_AF-A0A414X388-F1
#
_entry.id   AF-A0A414X388-F1
#
_cell.length_a   1.000
_cell.length_b   1.000
_cell.length_c   1.000
_cell.angle_alpha   90.00
_cell.angle_beta   90.00
_cell.angle_gamma   90.00
#
_symmetry.space_group_name_H-M   'P 1'
#
loop_
_entity.id
_entity.type
_entity.pdbx_description
1 polymer ?
#
loop_
_entity_poly.entity_id
_entity_poly.type
_entity_poly.pdbx_seq_one_letter_code
_entity_poly.pdbx_strand_id
1 'polypeptide(L)'
;MAILLDSFSYRVKKLSGGVYLDRWDGNTFPEFILPERLYFIKNIINSLLLHDKIYIRITSLEEFIEVFGIEATSLLISKDILKILDGWSSPKIMAFEDQNFSFWNTQIPSDSARLNIISRLSNRYRISQYSYLYHVLYHELLEEDASGYLDSIALDNTLEDINIPVLKAHLNLKTEDLFNICDDDAFTIMRLFILERTLVWSREFRMNEIGMEGNAKYWLTLKSGRELDQSLMGNIDQVLKSKALPDLSILYYKGAITLQDILEVRENVHGVKFREWIAGNDYDWRELQNILIAKKGEQLITKWLRFGAVTGLGLWNPYVGIAAGIIDQVVGALTKWTPELYFDGVLSNKFGSKRLRSLNTLDDHDIK
;
A
#
# COMPACT_ATOMS: atom_id res chain seq x y z
N MET A 1 4.21 -9.20 8.08
CA MET A 1 3.59 -9.01 6.75
C MET A 1 3.98 -7.66 6.16
N ALA A 2 4.31 -7.61 4.86
CA ALA A 2 4.80 -6.43 4.16
C ALA A 2 3.90 -6.05 2.96
N ILE A 3 3.73 -4.75 2.73
CA ILE A 3 3.02 -4.20 1.56
C ILE A 3 3.91 -3.25 0.76
N LEU A 4 3.86 -3.36 -0.58
CA LEU A 4 4.36 -2.32 -1.47
C LEU A 4 3.22 -1.36 -1.82
N LEU A 5 3.26 -0.13 -1.32
CA LEU A 5 2.29 0.92 -1.62
C LEU A 5 2.73 1.69 -2.87
N ASP A 6 2.25 1.26 -4.03
CA ASP A 6 2.66 1.81 -5.33
C ASP A 6 1.58 2.64 -6.04
N SER A 7 0.46 2.89 -5.36
CA SER A 7 -0.67 3.64 -5.91
C SER A 7 -0.29 5.06 -6.37
N PHE A 8 0.76 5.67 -5.80
CA PHE A 8 1.24 7.00 -6.22
C PHE A 8 1.80 7.00 -7.64
N SER A 9 2.35 5.88 -8.10
CA SER A 9 2.98 5.78 -9.41
C SER A 9 1.98 5.89 -10.57
N TYR A 10 0.69 5.74 -10.28
CA TYR A 10 -0.40 5.92 -11.24
C TYR A 10 -0.89 7.37 -11.34
N ARG A 11 -0.30 8.32 -10.59
CA ARG A 11 -0.54 9.78 -10.71
C ARG A 11 0.14 10.36 -11.95
N VAL A 12 -0.25 9.81 -13.09
CA VAL A 12 0.30 10.10 -14.39
C VAL A 12 -0.51 11.21 -15.06
N LYS A 13 0.16 12.23 -15.62
CA LYS A 13 -0.50 13.33 -16.36
C LYS A 13 -0.22 13.23 -17.86
N LYS A 14 -1.20 13.60 -18.68
CA LYS A 14 -1.05 13.80 -20.13
C LYS A 14 -0.74 15.28 -20.40
N LEU A 15 0.39 15.59 -21.03
CA LEU A 15 0.74 16.96 -21.43
C LEU A 15 0.40 17.23 -22.91
N SER A 16 0.27 18.50 -23.30
CA SER A 16 0.05 18.91 -24.70
C SER A 16 1.37 18.89 -25.47
N GLY A 17 1.45 18.13 -26.58
CA GLY A 17 2.65 18.01 -27.42
C GLY A 17 3.35 16.64 -27.37
N GLY A 18 2.77 15.68 -26.64
CA GLY A 18 3.24 14.31 -26.50
C GLY A 18 2.87 13.79 -25.10
N VAL A 19 2.80 12.47 -24.91
CA VAL A 19 2.57 11.90 -23.57
C VAL A 19 3.88 11.92 -22.79
N TYR A 20 4.26 13.10 -22.32
CA TYR A 20 5.36 13.28 -21.38
C TYR A 20 4.93 12.82 -19.99
N LEU A 21 5.66 11.85 -19.46
CA LEU A 21 5.34 11.18 -18.21
C LEU A 21 6.41 11.54 -17.19
N ASP A 22 6.61 12.84 -17.02
CA ASP A 22 7.18 13.31 -15.77
C ASP A 22 6.04 13.29 -14.76
N ARG A 23 6.22 12.59 -13.62
CA ARG A 23 5.33 12.78 -12.47
C ARG A 23 5.32 14.26 -12.03
N TRP A 24 6.33 15.02 -12.45
CA TRP A 24 6.67 16.38 -12.06
C TRP A 24 6.87 17.22 -13.31
N ASP A 25 5.81 17.79 -13.88
CA ASP A 25 5.92 18.69 -15.03
C ASP A 25 7.03 19.75 -14.81
N GLY A 26 8.19 19.57 -15.46
CA GLY A 26 9.31 20.50 -15.43
C GLY A 26 9.75 20.94 -14.02
N ASN A 27 9.68 20.07 -13.00
CA ASN A 27 9.92 20.31 -11.56
C ASN A 27 8.73 20.80 -10.71
N THR A 28 7.52 20.90 -11.25
CA THR A 28 6.34 21.32 -10.46
C THR A 28 5.69 20.12 -9.80
N PHE A 29 5.64 20.13 -8.46
CA PHE A 29 4.98 19.10 -7.68
C PHE A 29 3.47 19.06 -7.97
N PRO A 30 2.88 17.93 -8.40
CA PRO A 30 1.45 17.87 -8.69
C PRO A 30 0.61 17.96 -7.41
N GLU A 31 -0.14 19.07 -7.28
CA GLU A 31 -1.09 19.27 -6.18
C GLU A 31 -2.11 18.12 -6.07
N PHE A 32 -2.48 17.78 -4.84
CA PHE A 32 -3.54 16.82 -4.55
C PHE A 32 -4.86 17.54 -4.36
N ILE A 33 -5.86 17.20 -5.18
CA ILE A 33 -7.24 17.56 -4.88
C ILE A 33 -7.73 16.78 -3.65
N LEU A 34 -8.70 17.31 -2.91
CA LEU A 34 -9.15 16.71 -1.64
C LEU A 34 -9.54 15.22 -1.75
N PRO A 35 -10.34 14.77 -2.74
CA PRO A 35 -10.70 13.35 -2.87
C PRO A 35 -9.48 12.45 -3.07
N GLU A 36 -8.51 12.91 -3.89
CA GLU A 36 -7.27 12.19 -4.16
C GLU A 36 -6.42 12.10 -2.88
N ARG A 37 -6.29 13.21 -2.14
CA ARG A 37 -5.57 13.26 -0.86
C ARG A 37 -6.16 12.28 0.15
N LEU A 38 -7.48 12.29 0.34
CA LEU A 38 -8.17 11.38 1.27
C LEU A 38 -7.99 9.92 0.88
N TYR A 39 -8.03 9.60 -0.41
CA TYR A 39 -7.74 8.26 -0.92
C TYR A 39 -6.34 7.77 -0.50
N PHE A 40 -5.31 8.61 -0.68
CA PHE A 40 -3.94 8.22 -0.30
C PHE A 40 -3.75 8.15 1.23
N ILE A 41 -4.29 9.10 2.01
CA ILE A 41 -4.25 9.03 3.48
C ILE A 41 -4.88 7.72 3.95
N LYS A 42 -6.05 7.37 3.41
CA LYS A 42 -6.76 6.14 3.76
C LYS A 42 -5.91 4.90 3.48
N ASN A 43 -5.29 4.83 2.30
CA ASN A 43 -4.42 3.71 1.94
C ASN A 43 -3.21 3.60 2.88
N ILE A 44 -2.59 4.72 3.26
CA ILE A 44 -1.47 4.73 4.20
C ILE A 44 -1.93 4.25 5.58
N ILE A 45 -3.04 4.76 6.11
CA ILE A 45 -3.57 4.36 7.43
C ILE A 45 -3.93 2.88 7.44
N ASN A 46 -4.64 2.39 6.44
CA ASN A 46 -4.98 0.97 6.36
C ASN A 46 -3.72 0.09 6.28
N SER A 47 -2.72 0.52 5.51
CA SER A 47 -1.42 -0.16 5.44
C SER A 47 -0.76 -0.23 6.82
N LEU A 48 -0.79 0.85 7.61
CA LEU A 48 -0.23 0.89 8.96
C LEU A 48 -0.94 -0.06 9.92
N LEU A 49 -2.26 -0.17 9.83
CA LEU A 49 -3.05 -1.03 10.71
C LEU A 49 -2.88 -2.53 10.38
N LEU A 50 -2.66 -2.83 9.10
CA LEU A 50 -2.64 -4.21 8.58
C LEU A 50 -1.24 -4.80 8.44
N HIS A 51 -0.20 -3.98 8.25
CA HIS A 51 1.13 -4.47 7.90
C HIS A 51 2.19 -4.10 8.92
N ASP A 52 3.19 -4.97 9.04
CA ASP A 52 4.37 -4.72 9.88
C ASP A 52 5.35 -3.79 9.19
N LYS A 53 5.44 -3.89 7.85
CA LYS A 53 6.31 -3.09 7.00
C LYS A 53 5.52 -2.53 5.82
N ILE A 54 5.79 -1.27 5.50
CA ILE A 54 5.28 -0.58 4.33
C ILE A 54 6.48 -0.19 3.48
N TYR A 55 6.43 -0.52 2.20
CA TYR A 55 7.45 -0.17 1.23
C TYR A 55 6.86 0.83 0.26
N ILE A 56 7.64 1.85 -0.08
CA ILE A 56 7.37 2.77 -1.18
C ILE A 56 8.59 2.84 -2.08
N ARG A 57 8.39 3.16 -3.35
CA ARG A 57 9.50 3.52 -4.24
C ARG A 57 9.98 4.93 -3.89
N ILE A 58 11.28 5.17 -4.02
CA ILE A 58 11.86 6.50 -3.75
C ILE A 58 11.21 7.63 -4.55
N THR A 59 10.77 7.31 -5.76
CA THR A 59 10.07 8.23 -6.64
C THR A 59 8.67 8.62 -6.16
N SER A 60 8.14 7.96 -5.12
CA SER A 60 6.87 8.29 -4.45
C SER A 60 7.06 8.95 -3.08
N LEU A 61 8.31 9.18 -2.66
CA LEU A 61 8.64 9.70 -1.33
C LEU A 61 8.02 11.08 -1.10
N GLU A 62 8.15 11.98 -2.05
CA GLU A 62 7.67 13.35 -1.87
C GLU A 62 6.13 13.42 -1.92
N GLU A 63 5.46 12.56 -2.69
CA GLU A 63 4.01 12.34 -2.61
C GLU A 63 3.56 11.81 -1.25
N PHE A 64 4.30 10.86 -0.69
CA PHE A 64 4.02 10.37 0.65
C PHE A 64 4.17 11.49 1.70
N ILE A 65 5.24 12.29 1.62
CA ILE A 65 5.49 13.43 2.52
C ILE A 65 4.39 14.48 2.39
N GLU A 66 3.97 14.80 1.16
CA GLU A 66 2.93 15.79 0.92
C GLU A 66 1.58 15.37 1.51
N VAL A 67 1.23 14.09 1.40
CA VAL A 67 -0.06 13.57 1.87
C VAL A 67 -0.06 13.34 3.38
N PHE A 68 1.03 12.82 3.93
CA PHE A 68 1.07 12.28 5.29
C PHE A 68 1.86 13.15 6.28
N GLY A 69 2.72 14.04 5.79
CA GLY A 69 3.55 14.95 6.57
C GLY A 69 4.99 14.48 6.74
N ILE A 70 5.95 15.43 6.76
CA ILE A 70 7.38 15.12 6.82
C ILE A 70 7.80 14.54 8.18
N GLU A 71 7.23 15.04 9.27
CA GLU A 71 7.49 14.54 10.62
C GLU A 71 6.95 13.12 10.79
N ALA A 72 5.73 12.86 10.27
CA ALA A 72 5.11 11.55 10.29
C ALA A 72 5.91 10.53 9.47
N THR A 73 6.36 10.93 8.27
CA THR A 73 7.21 10.11 7.40
C THR A 73 8.51 9.74 8.10
N SER A 74 9.20 10.72 8.69
CA SER A 74 10.44 10.51 9.43
C SER A 74 10.26 9.56 10.63
N LEU A 75 9.16 9.72 11.37
CA LEU A 75 8.83 8.83 12.50
C LEU A 75 8.59 7.38 12.05
N LEU A 76 7.91 7.18 10.92
CA LEU A 76 7.67 5.84 10.38
C LEU A 76 8.95 5.14 9.92
N ILE A 77 9.88 5.89 9.31
CA ILE A 77 11.18 5.34 8.87
C ILE A 77 12.04 4.99 10.09
N SER A 78 12.15 5.90 11.06
CA SER A 78 12.94 5.66 12.29
C SER A 78 12.42 4.51 13.15
N LYS A 79 11.11 4.25 13.12
CA LYS A 79 10.49 3.07 13.75
C LYS A 79 10.61 1.79 12.93
N ASP A 80 11.30 1.85 11.79
CA ASP A 80 11.46 0.72 10.88
C ASP A 80 10.09 0.21 10.37
N ILE A 81 9.09 1.09 10.24
CA ILE A 81 7.75 0.75 9.71
C ILE A 81 7.68 1.06 8.20
N LEU A 82 8.20 2.22 7.80
CA LEU A 82 8.29 2.63 6.39
C LEU A 82 9.70 2.37 5.85
N LYS A 83 9.77 1.72 4.70
CA LYS A 83 10.99 1.44 3.94
C LYS A 83 10.92 2.06 2.56
N ILE A 84 12.03 2.63 2.12
CA ILE A 84 12.15 3.27 0.80
C ILE A 84 13.02 2.36 -0.07
N LEU A 85 12.42 1.85 -1.14
CA LEU A 85 13.10 1.10 -2.17
C LEU A 85 13.82 2.08 -3.09
N ASP A 86 15.13 1.89 -3.26
CA ASP A 86 15.91 2.68 -4.19
C ASP A 86 15.53 2.31 -5.63
N GLY A 87 15.46 3.28 -6.55
CA GLY A 87 14.98 3.04 -7.91
C GLY A 87 14.89 4.30 -8.76
N TRP A 88 16.00 4.65 -9.40
CA TRP A 88 16.20 5.92 -10.11
C TRP A 88 15.91 5.84 -11.61
N SER A 89 14.86 5.14 -11.99
CA SER A 89 14.47 5.01 -13.38
C SER A 89 13.23 5.85 -13.70
N SER A 90 13.31 6.57 -14.82
CA SER A 90 12.26 7.43 -15.34
C SER A 90 11.74 6.84 -16.65
N PRO A 91 10.64 6.06 -16.60
CA PRO A 91 9.97 5.57 -17.80
C PRO A 91 9.28 6.73 -18.52
N LYS A 92 9.43 6.79 -19.83
CA LYS A 92 8.98 7.88 -20.70
C LYS A 92 8.44 7.30 -22.00
N ILE A 93 7.45 7.97 -22.57
CA ILE A 93 7.00 7.72 -23.93
C ILE A 93 7.27 9.02 -24.72
N MET A 94 8.07 8.93 -25.78
CA MET A 94 8.55 10.11 -26.51
C MET A 94 8.08 10.05 -27.97
N ALA A 95 7.66 11.19 -28.52
CA ALA A 95 7.43 11.33 -29.96
C ALA A 95 8.75 11.66 -30.66
N PHE A 96 8.93 11.12 -31.86
CA PHE A 96 10.01 11.50 -32.77
C PHE A 96 9.40 12.06 -34.05
N GLU A 97 10.07 13.03 -34.68
CA GLU A 97 9.52 13.83 -35.79
C GLU A 97 8.96 12.98 -36.96
N ASP A 98 9.49 11.76 -37.15
CA ASP A 98 9.14 10.85 -38.25
C ASP A 98 8.52 9.51 -37.81
N GLN A 99 8.20 9.33 -36.51
CA GLN A 99 7.71 8.05 -35.98
C GLN A 99 6.50 8.24 -35.04
N ASN A 100 5.77 7.16 -34.81
CA ASN A 100 4.88 7.10 -33.66
C ASN A 100 5.71 7.14 -32.35
N PHE A 101 5.06 7.05 -31.20
CA PHE A 101 5.75 7.18 -29.93
C PHE A 101 6.66 5.97 -29.63
N SER A 102 7.73 6.15 -28.87
CA SER A 102 8.56 5.03 -28.38
C SER A 102 8.70 5.08 -26.87
N PHE A 103 8.77 3.91 -26.25
CA PHE A 103 9.03 3.75 -24.82
C PHE A 103 10.53 3.81 -24.52
N TRP A 104 10.88 4.55 -23.48
CA TRP A 104 12.25 4.72 -23.00
C TRP A 104 12.28 4.66 -21.48
N ASN A 105 13.17 3.86 -20.91
CA ASN A 105 13.42 3.89 -19.47
C ASN A 105 14.80 4.48 -19.19
N THR A 106 14.86 5.75 -18.84
CA THR A 106 16.13 6.42 -18.56
C THR A 106 16.55 6.17 -17.12
N GLN A 107 17.75 5.58 -16.94
CA GLN A 107 18.39 5.54 -15.63
C GLN A 107 18.93 6.94 -15.29
N ILE A 108 18.50 7.47 -14.15
CA ILE A 108 19.00 8.71 -13.58
C ILE A 108 20.12 8.34 -12.62
N PRO A 109 21.32 8.96 -12.72
CA PRO A 109 22.36 8.76 -11.73
C PRO A 109 21.83 9.02 -10.31
N SER A 110 22.05 8.06 -9.40
CA SER A 110 21.47 8.06 -8.06
C SER A 110 21.77 9.35 -7.29
N ASP A 111 23.01 9.82 -7.34
CA ASP A 111 23.43 11.08 -6.71
C ASP A 111 22.66 12.29 -7.24
N SER A 112 22.44 12.36 -8.55
CA SER A 112 21.66 13.46 -9.15
C SER A 112 20.21 13.42 -8.69
N ALA A 113 19.62 12.24 -8.64
CA ALA A 113 18.23 12.09 -8.22
C ALA A 113 18.03 12.38 -6.73
N ARG A 114 18.96 11.96 -5.86
CA ARG A 114 18.99 12.32 -4.43
C ARG A 114 19.09 13.82 -4.24
N LEU A 115 20.05 14.47 -4.91
CA LEU A 115 20.24 15.92 -4.82
C LEU A 115 18.99 16.69 -5.25
N ASN A 116 18.28 16.21 -6.26
CA ASN A 116 17.02 16.81 -6.71
C ASN A 116 15.93 16.75 -5.63
N ILE A 117 15.74 15.59 -4.98
CA ILE A 117 14.80 15.47 -3.85
C ILE A 117 15.21 16.39 -2.70
N ILE A 118 16.49 16.37 -2.30
CA ILE A 118 16.99 17.22 -1.21
C ILE A 118 16.80 18.70 -1.50
N SER A 119 17.11 19.14 -2.72
CA SER A 119 16.91 20.53 -3.14
C SER A 119 15.45 20.94 -2.96
N ARG A 120 14.50 20.12 -3.44
CA ARG A 120 13.07 20.40 -3.30
C ARG A 120 12.57 20.35 -1.86
N LEU A 121 13.09 19.45 -1.03
CA LEU A 121 12.79 19.44 0.41
C LEU A 121 13.32 20.71 1.08
N SER A 122 14.53 21.15 0.75
CA SER A 122 15.14 22.36 1.31
C SER A 122 14.38 23.64 0.96
N ASN A 123 13.69 23.68 -0.18
CA ASN A 123 12.84 24.79 -0.58
C ASN A 123 11.49 24.82 0.14
N ARG A 124 11.02 23.69 0.68
CA ARG A 124 9.70 23.54 1.32
C ARG A 124 9.76 23.49 2.84
N TYR A 125 10.87 23.02 3.42
CA TYR A 125 10.99 22.71 4.84
C TYR A 125 12.26 23.29 5.45
N ARG A 126 12.21 23.55 6.77
CA ARG A 126 13.41 23.92 7.53
C ARG A 126 14.36 22.72 7.61
N ILE A 127 15.67 22.98 7.71
CA ILE A 127 16.68 21.92 7.82
C ILE A 127 16.41 20.93 8.95
N SER A 128 15.88 21.40 10.08
CA SER A 128 15.50 20.56 11.22
C SER A 128 14.37 19.57 10.93
N GLN A 129 13.57 19.80 9.89
CA GLN A 129 12.43 18.94 9.53
C GLN A 129 12.83 17.84 8.54
N TYR A 130 13.83 18.07 7.68
CA TYR A 130 14.24 17.10 6.65
C TYR A 130 15.63 16.49 6.86
N SER A 131 16.41 16.93 7.87
CA SER A 131 17.77 16.43 8.10
C SER A 131 17.84 14.91 8.29
N TYR A 132 16.82 14.30 8.92
CA TYR A 132 16.75 12.85 9.03
C TYR A 132 16.51 12.18 7.67
N LEU A 133 15.62 12.72 6.84
CA LEU A 133 15.42 12.22 5.47
C LEU A 133 16.68 12.38 4.60
N TYR A 134 17.46 13.45 4.83
CA TYR A 134 18.77 13.59 4.20
C TYR A 134 19.67 12.40 4.54
N HIS A 135 19.77 12.02 5.81
CA HIS A 135 20.54 10.83 6.22
C HIS A 135 20.01 9.56 5.54
N VAL A 136 18.69 9.34 5.56
CA VAL A 136 18.05 8.17 4.97
C VAL A 136 18.37 8.03 3.48
N LEU A 137 18.30 9.13 2.72
CA LEU A 137 18.51 9.15 1.27
C LEU A 137 19.95 8.79 0.84
N TYR A 138 20.94 8.95 1.72
CA TYR A 138 22.34 8.63 1.44
C TYR A 138 22.80 7.31 2.06
N HIS A 139 22.10 6.79 3.08
CA HIS A 139 22.65 5.71 3.91
C HIS A 139 21.68 4.57 4.25
N GLU A 140 20.37 4.74 4.08
CA GLU A 140 19.37 3.77 4.56
C GLU A 140 18.41 3.26 3.47
N LEU A 141 18.66 3.59 2.20
CA LEU A 141 17.85 3.10 1.09
C LEU A 141 18.05 1.60 0.86
N LEU A 142 16.97 0.91 0.46
CA LEU A 142 17.02 -0.52 0.13
C LEU A 142 17.33 -0.72 -1.36
N GLU A 143 18.51 -1.30 -1.59
CA GLU A 143 19.06 -1.83 -2.87
C GLU A 143 19.30 -0.83 -4.02
N GLU A 144 20.53 -0.33 -4.15
CA GLU A 144 21.00 0.54 -5.25
C GLU A 144 21.09 -0.16 -6.63
N ASP A 145 21.38 -1.48 -6.68
CA ASP A 145 21.95 -2.11 -7.89
C ASP A 145 20.98 -2.96 -8.74
N ALA A 146 19.76 -3.24 -8.27
CA ALA A 146 18.81 -4.09 -9.01
C ALA A 146 17.85 -3.29 -9.92
N SER A 147 17.72 -1.98 -9.73
CA SER A 147 16.62 -1.19 -10.30
C SER A 147 16.56 -1.20 -11.84
N GLY A 148 17.71 -1.16 -12.52
CA GLY A 148 17.77 -1.23 -13.98
C GLY A 148 17.37 -2.59 -14.54
N TYR A 149 17.75 -3.66 -13.85
CA TYR A 149 17.42 -5.03 -14.22
C TYR A 149 15.94 -5.34 -13.97
N LEU A 150 15.40 -4.95 -12.81
CA LEU A 150 13.99 -5.16 -12.50
C LEU A 150 13.08 -4.43 -13.49
N ASP A 151 13.48 -3.23 -13.89
CA ASP A 151 12.70 -2.48 -14.86
C ASP A 151 12.82 -3.01 -16.29
N SER A 152 13.94 -3.66 -16.67
CA SER A 152 14.01 -4.34 -17.97
C SER A 152 13.08 -5.55 -18.00
N ILE A 153 12.98 -6.31 -16.91
CA ILE A 153 11.99 -7.40 -16.81
C ILE A 153 10.56 -6.83 -16.94
N ALA A 154 10.27 -5.72 -16.26
CA ALA A 154 8.96 -5.08 -16.37
C ALA A 154 8.64 -4.62 -17.80
N LEU A 155 9.64 -4.15 -18.54
CA LEU A 155 9.50 -3.77 -19.94
C LEU A 155 9.19 -4.97 -20.83
N ASP A 156 9.93 -6.07 -20.67
CA ASP A 156 9.73 -7.30 -21.41
C ASP A 156 8.31 -7.87 -21.16
N ASN A 157 7.88 -7.92 -19.90
CA ASN A 157 6.52 -8.33 -19.56
C ASN A 157 5.45 -7.41 -20.16
N THR A 158 5.72 -6.10 -20.25
CA THR A 158 4.78 -5.15 -20.87
C THR A 158 4.61 -5.42 -22.35
N LEU A 159 5.71 -5.74 -23.05
CA LEU A 159 5.68 -6.13 -24.46
C LEU A 159 4.89 -7.43 -24.68
N GLU A 160 4.99 -8.38 -23.76
CA GLU A 160 4.13 -9.58 -23.77
C GLU A 160 2.66 -9.21 -23.56
N ASP A 161 2.35 -8.35 -22.58
CA ASP A 161 0.98 -8.00 -22.19
C ASP A 161 0.19 -7.28 -23.27
N ILE A 162 0.81 -6.36 -24.02
CA ILE A 162 0.13 -5.67 -25.13
C ILE A 162 -0.28 -6.64 -26.25
N ASN A 163 0.32 -7.84 -26.27
CA ASN A 163 0.04 -8.89 -27.24
C ASN A 163 -0.86 -10.01 -26.69
N ILE A 164 -1.24 -9.97 -25.39
CA ILE A 164 -2.22 -10.91 -24.83
C ILE A 164 -3.62 -10.59 -25.40
N PRO A 165 -4.31 -11.55 -26.06
CA PRO A 165 -5.57 -11.26 -26.76
C PRO A 165 -6.67 -10.65 -25.89
N VAL A 166 -6.83 -11.12 -24.64
CA VAL A 166 -7.86 -10.60 -23.74
C VAL A 166 -7.56 -9.16 -23.28
N LEU A 167 -6.29 -8.83 -23.03
CA LEU A 167 -5.88 -7.47 -22.67
C LEU A 167 -5.96 -6.55 -23.88
N LYS A 168 -5.41 -6.97 -25.03
CA LYS A 168 -5.45 -6.20 -26.29
C LYS A 168 -6.88 -5.86 -26.70
N ALA A 169 -7.81 -6.82 -26.61
CA ALA A 169 -9.22 -6.60 -26.89
C ALA A 169 -9.91 -5.70 -25.85
N HIS A 170 -9.66 -5.91 -24.55
CA HIS A 170 -10.28 -5.12 -23.49
C HIS A 170 -9.84 -3.65 -23.51
N LEU A 171 -8.54 -3.43 -23.71
CA LEU A 171 -7.91 -2.11 -23.73
C LEU A 171 -8.00 -1.44 -25.10
N ASN A 172 -8.51 -2.14 -26.11
CA ASN A 172 -8.60 -1.69 -27.50
C ASN A 172 -7.24 -1.19 -28.05
N LEU A 173 -6.16 -1.90 -27.72
CA LEU A 173 -4.80 -1.53 -28.10
C LEU A 173 -4.56 -1.80 -29.59
N LYS A 174 -4.02 -0.80 -30.28
CA LYS A 174 -3.57 -0.87 -31.69
C LYS A 174 -2.07 -1.17 -31.79
N THR A 175 -1.32 -0.81 -30.76
CA THR A 175 0.13 -0.96 -30.66
C THR A 175 0.52 -2.43 -30.54
N GLU A 176 1.58 -2.80 -31.27
CA GLU A 176 2.16 -4.16 -31.24
C GLU A 176 3.62 -4.16 -30.75
N ASP A 177 4.26 -2.99 -30.76
CA ASP A 177 5.66 -2.79 -30.42
C ASP A 177 5.82 -1.52 -29.57
N LEU A 178 6.63 -1.61 -28.51
CA LEU A 178 6.92 -0.50 -27.60
C LEU A 178 7.83 0.56 -28.24
N PHE A 179 8.46 0.28 -29.38
CA PHE A 179 9.18 1.29 -30.16
C PHE A 179 8.31 2.02 -31.19
N ASN A 180 7.06 1.60 -31.38
CA ASN A 180 6.11 2.17 -32.35
C ASN A 180 4.68 2.23 -31.78
N ILE A 181 4.53 2.96 -30.69
CA ILE A 181 3.30 3.13 -29.90
C ILE A 181 2.35 4.15 -30.54
N CYS A 182 1.11 3.74 -30.79
CA CYS A 182 0.04 4.66 -31.19
C CYS A 182 -0.25 5.70 -30.08
N ASP A 183 -0.49 6.96 -30.46
CA ASP A 183 -0.80 8.05 -29.50
C ASP A 183 -1.93 7.69 -28.53
N ASP A 184 -3.01 7.11 -29.07
CA ASP A 184 -4.18 6.68 -28.30
C ASP A 184 -3.84 5.66 -27.22
N ASP A 185 -2.80 4.84 -27.44
CA ASP A 185 -2.42 3.74 -26.57
C ASP A 185 -1.36 4.14 -25.54
N ALA A 186 -0.62 5.23 -25.77
CA ALA A 186 0.55 5.62 -24.98
C ALA A 186 0.27 5.67 -23.47
N PHE A 187 -0.83 6.30 -23.06
CA PHE A 187 -1.21 6.39 -21.66
C PHE A 187 -1.52 5.00 -21.04
N THR A 188 -2.20 4.14 -21.78
CA THR A 188 -2.56 2.78 -21.35
C THR A 188 -1.32 1.90 -21.22
N ILE A 189 -0.41 1.96 -22.20
CA ILE A 189 0.86 1.21 -22.19
C ILE A 189 1.73 1.62 -21.01
N MET A 190 1.81 2.91 -20.68
CA MET A 190 2.54 3.33 -19.47
C MET A 190 1.94 2.72 -18.21
N ARG A 191 0.62 2.70 -18.08
CA ARG A 191 -0.04 2.12 -16.89
C ARG A 191 0.16 0.61 -16.81
N LEU A 192 0.23 -0.09 -17.95
CA LEU A 192 0.62 -1.50 -18.01
C LEU A 192 2.06 -1.69 -17.55
N PHE A 193 2.99 -0.85 -18.01
CA PHE A 193 4.37 -0.86 -17.52
C PHE A 193 4.45 -0.61 -16.01
N ILE A 194 3.69 0.35 -15.48
CA ILE A 194 3.65 0.59 -14.02
C ILE A 194 3.16 -0.66 -13.30
N LEU A 195 2.08 -1.31 -13.77
CA LEU A 195 1.59 -2.57 -13.21
C LEU A 195 2.68 -3.65 -13.19
N GLU A 196 3.33 -3.92 -14.32
CA GLU A 196 4.38 -4.94 -14.41
C GLU A 196 5.57 -4.60 -13.52
N ARG A 197 5.96 -3.32 -13.49
CA ARG A 197 6.99 -2.84 -12.58
C ARG A 197 6.61 -3.07 -11.13
N THR A 198 5.38 -2.78 -10.72
CA THR A 198 4.91 -3.07 -9.36
C THR A 198 5.02 -4.58 -9.04
N LEU A 199 4.62 -5.44 -9.98
CA LEU A 199 4.65 -6.90 -9.80
C LEU A 199 6.08 -7.43 -9.65
N VAL A 200 6.99 -7.03 -10.54
CA VAL A 200 8.40 -7.45 -10.50
C VAL A 200 9.05 -7.04 -9.17
N TRP A 201 8.89 -5.78 -8.78
CA TRP A 201 9.46 -5.28 -7.52
C TRP A 201 8.83 -5.97 -6.30
N SER A 202 7.51 -6.16 -6.30
CA SER A 202 6.85 -6.87 -5.20
C SER A 202 7.37 -8.29 -5.02
N ARG A 203 7.66 -8.99 -6.13
CA ARG A 203 8.20 -10.34 -6.13
C ARG A 203 9.64 -10.37 -5.62
N GLU A 204 10.49 -9.48 -6.12
CA GLU A 204 11.91 -9.41 -5.74
C GLU A 204 12.05 -9.21 -4.23
N PHE A 205 11.34 -8.22 -3.70
CA PHE A 205 11.38 -7.89 -2.28
C PHE A 205 10.44 -8.74 -1.41
N ARG A 206 9.79 -9.77 -1.97
CA ARG A 206 8.91 -10.72 -1.27
C ARG A 206 7.77 -10.06 -0.49
N MET A 207 7.13 -9.08 -1.12
CA MET A 207 5.97 -8.39 -0.57
C MET A 207 4.77 -9.33 -0.48
N ASN A 208 4.00 -9.23 0.60
CA ASN A 208 2.80 -10.04 0.79
C ASN A 208 1.57 -9.43 0.10
N GLU A 209 1.49 -8.10 0.07
CA GLU A 209 0.42 -7.37 -0.59
C GLU A 209 0.99 -6.22 -1.46
N ILE A 210 0.21 -5.82 -2.46
CA ILE A 210 0.50 -4.69 -3.32
C ILE A 210 -0.66 -3.70 -3.26
N GLY A 211 -0.37 -2.46 -2.87
CA GLY A 211 -1.28 -1.33 -2.95
C GLY A 211 -1.23 -0.67 -4.33
N MET A 212 -2.12 -1.08 -5.24
CA MET A 212 -2.30 -0.49 -6.57
C MET A 212 -3.72 0.09 -6.76
N GLU A 213 -3.92 0.92 -7.78
CA GLU A 213 -5.24 1.48 -8.13
C GLU A 213 -6.21 0.43 -8.71
N GLY A 214 -7.51 0.76 -8.76
CA GLY A 214 -8.57 -0.16 -9.17
C GLY A 214 -8.41 -0.71 -10.59
N ASN A 215 -8.05 0.13 -11.57
CA ASN A 215 -7.86 -0.29 -12.95
C ASN A 215 -6.73 -1.31 -13.10
N ALA A 216 -5.59 -1.06 -12.45
CA ALA A 216 -4.46 -2.00 -12.44
C ALA A 216 -4.83 -3.36 -11.84
N LYS A 217 -5.60 -3.39 -10.74
CA LYS A 217 -6.13 -4.65 -10.17
C LYS A 217 -6.99 -5.39 -11.17
N TYR A 218 -7.86 -4.66 -11.88
CA TYR A 218 -8.74 -5.26 -12.87
C TYR A 218 -7.97 -5.86 -14.06
N TRP A 219 -6.92 -5.18 -14.54
CA TRP A 219 -6.06 -5.70 -15.60
C TRP A 219 -5.31 -6.97 -15.18
N LEU A 220 -4.85 -7.02 -13.93
CA LEU A 220 -4.22 -8.22 -13.37
C LEU A 220 -5.20 -9.41 -13.30
N THR A 221 -6.47 -9.18 -12.95
CA THR A 221 -7.53 -10.19 -13.01
C THR A 221 -7.70 -10.72 -14.44
N LEU A 222 -7.77 -9.82 -15.43
CA LEU A 222 -7.89 -10.21 -16.84
C LEU A 222 -6.70 -11.05 -17.33
N LYS A 223 -5.47 -10.64 -16.98
CA LYS A 223 -4.22 -11.34 -17.35
C LYS A 223 -4.12 -12.72 -16.71
N SER A 224 -4.45 -12.83 -15.43
CA SER A 224 -4.28 -14.07 -14.67
C SER A 224 -5.39 -15.10 -14.90
N GLY A 225 -6.54 -14.66 -15.46
CA GLY A 225 -7.73 -15.51 -15.63
C GLY A 225 -8.34 -15.97 -14.31
N ARG A 226 -7.91 -15.38 -13.18
CA ARG A 226 -8.40 -15.69 -11.84
C ARG A 226 -9.03 -14.44 -11.27
N GLU A 227 -10.20 -14.58 -10.64
CA GLU A 227 -10.65 -13.55 -9.71
C GLU A 227 -9.55 -13.41 -8.66
N LEU A 228 -8.92 -12.24 -8.61
CA LEU A 228 -8.06 -11.91 -7.50
C LEU A 228 -8.91 -11.98 -6.24
N ASP A 229 -8.49 -12.78 -5.26
CA ASP A 229 -9.05 -12.70 -3.92
C ASP A 229 -9.07 -11.22 -3.52
N GLN A 230 -10.20 -10.75 -3.00
CA GLN A 230 -10.36 -9.34 -2.64
C GLN A 230 -9.18 -8.96 -1.74
N SER A 231 -8.39 -7.96 -2.13
CA SER A 231 -7.17 -7.63 -1.40
C SER A 231 -7.51 -7.25 0.04
N LEU A 232 -6.65 -7.61 1.00
CA LEU A 232 -6.85 -7.35 2.43
C LEU A 232 -7.25 -5.88 2.69
N MET A 233 -6.61 -4.96 1.98
CA MET A 233 -6.92 -3.52 1.95
C MET A 233 -8.33 -3.17 1.44
N GLY A 234 -8.85 -3.86 0.42
CA GLY A 234 -10.20 -3.62 -0.09
C GLY A 234 -11.28 -4.10 0.88
N ASN A 235 -10.96 -5.13 1.66
CA ASN A 235 -11.90 -5.75 2.55
C ASN A 235 -11.98 -5.10 3.93
N ILE A 236 -10.84 -4.62 4.47
CA ILE A 236 -10.82 -3.90 5.73
C ILE A 236 -11.72 -2.67 5.67
N ASP A 237 -11.82 -2.02 4.51
CA ASP A 237 -12.70 -0.88 4.30
C ASP A 237 -14.17 -1.21 4.52
N GLN A 238 -14.60 -2.40 4.08
CA GLN A 238 -15.96 -2.85 4.28
C GLN A 238 -16.22 -3.13 5.77
N VAL A 239 -15.24 -3.72 6.46
CA VAL A 239 -15.29 -3.97 7.91
C VAL A 239 -15.35 -2.66 8.70
N LEU A 240 -14.50 -1.69 8.39
CA LEU A 240 -14.48 -0.41 9.10
C LEU A 240 -15.82 0.32 8.94
N LYS A 241 -16.38 0.31 7.71
CA LYS A 241 -17.71 0.84 7.42
C LYS A 241 -18.82 0.10 8.17
N SER A 242 -18.81 -1.23 8.19
CA SER A 242 -19.86 -2.03 8.84
C SER A 242 -19.86 -1.88 10.36
N LYS A 243 -18.69 -1.66 10.96
CA LYS A 243 -18.53 -1.34 12.39
C LYS A 243 -18.80 0.13 12.72
N ALA A 244 -19.23 0.93 11.75
CA ALA A 244 -19.51 2.36 11.91
C ALA A 244 -18.32 3.16 12.47
N LEU A 245 -17.09 2.71 12.18
CA LEU A 245 -15.89 3.47 12.51
C LEU A 245 -15.84 4.73 11.64
N PRO A 246 -15.47 5.89 12.23
CA PRO A 246 -15.33 7.12 11.45
C PRO A 246 -14.22 6.97 10.42
N ASP A 247 -14.35 7.67 9.29
CA ASP A 247 -13.33 7.68 8.25
C ASP A 247 -12.03 8.29 8.82
N LEU A 248 -11.06 7.42 9.10
CA LEU A 248 -9.79 7.82 9.70
C LEU A 248 -9.01 8.77 8.78
N SER A 249 -9.22 8.71 7.46
CA SER A 249 -8.56 9.61 6.52
C SER A 249 -9.04 11.05 6.70
N ILE A 250 -10.34 11.26 6.89
CA ILE A 250 -10.92 12.58 7.15
C ILE A 250 -10.49 13.08 8.53
N LEU A 251 -10.49 12.20 9.54
CA LEU A 251 -10.05 12.58 10.88
C LEU A 251 -8.57 13.00 10.90
N TYR A 252 -7.71 12.29 10.17
CA TYR A 252 -6.30 12.62 10.07
C TYR A 252 -6.09 13.93 9.30
N TYR A 253 -6.76 14.07 8.14
CA TYR A 253 -6.71 15.28 7.33
C TYR A 253 -7.14 16.53 8.11
N LYS A 254 -8.18 16.42 8.94
CA LYS A 254 -8.65 17.52 9.81
C LYS A 254 -7.80 17.70 11.09
N GLY A 255 -6.76 16.90 11.31
CA GLY A 255 -5.93 16.94 12.52
C GLY A 255 -6.63 16.46 13.80
N ALA A 256 -7.79 15.80 13.69
CA ALA A 256 -8.52 15.25 14.84
C ALA A 256 -7.86 13.98 15.41
N ILE A 257 -7.09 13.27 14.58
CA ILE A 257 -6.19 12.19 14.99
C ILE A 257 -4.79 12.46 14.44
N THR A 258 -3.79 11.96 15.16
CA THR A 258 -2.37 12.09 14.80
C THR A 258 -1.78 10.73 14.40
N LEU A 259 -0.57 10.72 13.83
CA LEU A 259 0.17 9.47 13.63
C LEU A 259 0.36 8.72 14.95
N GLN A 260 0.60 9.44 16.06
CA GLN A 260 0.76 8.81 17.37
C GLN A 260 -0.50 8.05 17.80
N ASP A 261 -1.69 8.62 17.56
CA ASP A 261 -2.95 7.90 17.84
C ASP A 261 -3.07 6.61 17.01
N ILE A 262 -2.62 6.63 15.75
CA ILE A 262 -2.64 5.46 14.86
C ILE A 262 -1.63 4.42 15.34
N LEU A 263 -0.41 4.83 15.72
CA LEU A 263 0.63 3.95 16.22
C LEU A 263 0.25 3.31 17.55
N GLU A 264 -0.41 4.04 18.45
CA GLU A 264 -0.92 3.46 19.71
C GLU A 264 -1.90 2.31 19.47
N VAL A 265 -2.78 2.43 18.47
CA VAL A 265 -3.70 1.36 18.11
C VAL A 265 -2.96 0.21 17.44
N ARG A 266 -2.04 0.52 16.53
CA ARG A 266 -1.23 -0.45 15.79
C ARG A 266 -0.35 -1.29 16.73
N GLU A 267 0.31 -0.65 17.68
CA GLU A 267 1.29 -1.24 18.60
C GLU A 267 0.61 -1.82 19.86
N ASN A 268 -0.70 -1.61 20.04
CA ASN A 268 -1.46 -2.28 21.08
C ASN A 268 -1.39 -3.81 20.91
N VAL A 269 -1.39 -4.55 22.03
CA VAL A 269 -1.36 -6.02 22.05
C VAL A 269 -2.43 -6.65 21.15
N HIS A 270 -3.63 -6.08 21.08
CA HIS A 270 -4.67 -6.58 20.18
C HIS A 270 -4.41 -6.25 18.71
N GLY A 271 -3.75 -5.13 18.41
CA GLY A 271 -3.33 -4.76 17.06
C GLY A 271 -2.19 -5.63 16.55
N VAL A 272 -1.22 -5.97 17.42
CA VAL A 272 -0.15 -6.94 17.11
C VAL A 272 -0.74 -8.32 16.82
N LYS A 273 -1.58 -8.84 17.73
CA LYS A 273 -2.26 -10.13 17.53
C LYS A 273 -3.12 -10.17 16.28
N PHE A 274 -3.73 -9.04 15.90
CA PHE A 274 -4.51 -8.95 14.66
C PHE A 274 -3.65 -9.11 13.41
N ARG A 275 -2.47 -8.46 13.36
CA ARG A 275 -1.54 -8.63 12.25
C ARG A 275 -0.91 -10.02 12.21
N GLU A 276 -0.58 -10.60 13.36
CA GLU A 276 -0.11 -11.99 13.44
C GLU A 276 -1.17 -12.97 12.93
N TRP A 277 -2.43 -12.79 13.35
CA TRP A 277 -3.55 -13.59 12.91
C TRP A 277 -3.81 -13.45 11.41
N ILE A 278 -3.72 -12.24 10.84
CA ILE A 278 -3.81 -12.05 9.39
C ILE A 278 -2.63 -12.72 8.68
N ALA A 279 -1.41 -12.57 9.19
CA ALA A 279 -0.23 -13.16 8.56
C ALA A 279 -0.25 -14.70 8.54
N GLY A 280 -0.98 -15.33 9.47
CA GLY A 280 -1.16 -16.78 9.52
C GLY A 280 -1.99 -17.37 8.38
N ASN A 281 -2.76 -16.56 7.64
CA ASN A 281 -3.68 -16.98 6.56
C ASN A 281 -4.69 -18.10 6.96
N ASP A 282 -4.87 -18.35 8.25
CA ASP A 282 -5.78 -19.37 8.79
C ASP A 282 -7.24 -18.86 8.91
N TYR A 283 -7.69 -18.06 7.93
CA TYR A 283 -9.03 -17.47 7.96
C TYR A 283 -9.75 -17.55 6.61
N ASP A 284 -11.04 -17.85 6.64
CA ASP A 284 -11.94 -17.61 5.51
C ASP A 284 -12.38 -16.14 5.56
N TRP A 285 -12.20 -15.40 4.46
CA TRP A 285 -12.55 -13.98 4.42
C TRP A 285 -14.04 -13.71 4.60
N ARG A 286 -14.91 -14.59 4.10
CA ARG A 286 -16.37 -14.51 4.34
C ARG A 286 -16.68 -14.77 5.81
N GLU A 287 -15.96 -15.69 6.44
CA GLU A 287 -16.08 -15.94 7.87
C GLU A 287 -15.59 -14.74 8.69
N LEU A 288 -14.47 -14.13 8.30
CA LEU A 288 -13.94 -12.92 8.92
C LEU A 288 -14.91 -11.74 8.80
N GLN A 289 -15.51 -11.52 7.63
CA GLN A 289 -16.57 -10.51 7.46
C GLN A 289 -17.75 -10.81 8.40
N ASN A 290 -18.20 -12.07 8.49
CA ASN A 290 -19.30 -12.44 9.38
C ASN A 290 -18.96 -12.20 10.87
N ILE A 291 -17.74 -12.54 11.30
CA ILE A 291 -17.25 -12.30 12.67
C ILE A 291 -17.15 -10.80 12.96
N LEU A 292 -16.61 -10.02 12.01
CA LEU A 292 -16.42 -8.58 12.20
C LEU A 292 -17.72 -7.78 12.06
N ILE A 293 -18.73 -8.30 11.36
CA ILE A 293 -20.04 -7.67 11.23
C ILE A 293 -20.97 -8.07 12.40
N ALA A 294 -20.74 -9.21 13.04
CA ALA A 294 -21.53 -9.65 14.18
C ALA A 294 -21.47 -8.61 15.31
N LYS A 295 -22.64 -8.04 15.66
CA LYS A 295 -22.77 -7.14 16.80
C LYS A 295 -22.77 -7.95 18.09
N LYS A 296 -22.15 -7.39 19.13
CA LYS A 296 -22.17 -7.92 20.50
C LYS A 296 -23.59 -8.37 20.89
N GLY A 297 -23.79 -9.68 21.12
CA GLY A 297 -25.03 -10.20 21.71
C GLY A 297 -25.67 -11.41 21.03
N GLU A 298 -25.28 -11.80 19.83
CA GLU A 298 -25.75 -13.07 19.24
C GLU A 298 -24.78 -14.21 19.57
N GLN A 299 -25.33 -15.28 20.15
CA GLN A 299 -24.61 -16.42 20.72
C GLN A 299 -23.68 -17.12 19.69
N LEU A 300 -22.40 -16.72 19.65
CA LEU A 300 -21.38 -17.27 18.75
C LEU A 300 -20.31 -18.11 19.48
N ILE A 301 -20.64 -18.72 20.63
CA ILE A 301 -19.71 -19.60 21.36
C ILE A 301 -19.72 -21.04 20.81
N THR A 302 -20.68 -21.44 19.98
CA THR A 302 -20.87 -22.86 19.62
C THR A 302 -20.20 -23.33 18.33
N LYS A 303 -19.70 -22.45 17.44
CA LYS A 303 -19.02 -22.86 16.19
C LYS A 303 -17.49 -22.93 16.30
N TRP A 304 -16.88 -22.10 17.12
CA TRP A 304 -15.41 -22.02 17.28
C TRP A 304 -14.77 -23.19 18.02
N LEU A 305 -15.57 -24.03 18.69
CA LEU A 305 -15.09 -25.26 19.34
C LEU A 305 -14.78 -26.40 18.33
N ARG A 306 -15.18 -26.29 17.05
CA ARG A 306 -14.87 -27.33 16.03
C ARG A 306 -13.56 -27.11 15.25
N PHE A 307 -13.00 -25.90 15.22
CA PHE A 307 -11.74 -25.64 14.52
C PHE A 307 -10.49 -25.88 15.36
N GLY A 308 -10.62 -26.00 16.69
CA GLY A 308 -9.51 -26.43 17.55
C GLY A 308 -9.20 -27.94 17.50
N ALA A 309 -9.94 -28.72 16.71
CA ALA A 309 -9.81 -30.18 16.66
C ALA A 309 -9.39 -30.73 15.28
N VAL A 310 -9.22 -29.88 14.25
CA VAL A 310 -8.94 -30.34 12.87
C VAL A 310 -7.81 -29.52 12.23
N THR A 311 -6.65 -29.51 12.88
CA THR A 311 -5.34 -29.41 12.20
C THR A 311 -4.25 -29.83 13.18
N GLY A 312 -3.91 -31.12 13.15
CA GLY A 312 -2.85 -31.67 13.99
C GLY A 312 -2.85 -33.20 14.09
N LEU A 313 -3.07 -33.93 13.00
CA LEU A 313 -2.67 -35.35 12.95
C LEU A 313 -1.45 -35.49 12.04
N GLY A 314 -0.29 -35.62 12.68
CA GLY A 314 0.98 -35.86 12.03
C GLY A 314 2.11 -36.12 13.03
N LEU A 315 1.87 -36.92 14.08
CA LEU A 315 2.95 -37.48 14.90
C LEU A 315 2.71 -38.98 15.13
N TRP A 316 3.30 -39.78 14.25
CA TRP A 316 3.69 -41.16 14.56
C TRP A 316 5.16 -41.15 14.97
N ASN A 317 5.40 -41.15 16.28
CA ASN A 317 6.39 -42.04 16.90
C ASN A 317 6.07 -42.14 18.41
N PRO A 318 5.72 -43.32 18.95
CA PRO A 318 5.60 -43.54 20.38
C PRO A 318 7.00 -43.74 20.98
N TYR A 319 7.21 -43.34 22.23
CA TYR A 319 8.47 -43.41 23.00
C TYR A 319 9.45 -42.23 22.84
N VAL A 320 9.19 -41.13 23.54
CA VAL A 320 10.03 -40.50 24.59
C VAL A 320 9.06 -39.59 25.36
N GLY A 321 8.67 -39.85 26.62
CA GLY A 321 9.54 -39.88 27.78
C GLY A 321 9.50 -38.52 28.48
N ILE A 322 8.47 -38.33 29.32
CA ILE A 322 8.31 -37.37 30.44
C ILE A 322 9.40 -36.29 30.58
N ALA A 323 8.98 -35.02 30.46
CA ALA A 323 9.44 -33.95 31.34
C ALA A 323 8.28 -32.96 31.56
N ALA A 324 7.48 -33.27 32.58
CA ALA A 324 6.60 -32.29 33.21
C ALA A 324 7.43 -31.46 34.20
N GLY A 325 7.17 -30.17 34.27
CA GLY A 325 7.27 -29.45 35.54
C GLY A 325 7.90 -28.07 35.48
N ILE A 326 7.06 -27.09 35.83
CA ILE A 326 7.41 -25.82 36.49
C ILE A 326 7.97 -24.80 35.48
N ILE A 327 7.22 -23.79 35.06
CA ILE A 327 6.78 -22.66 35.90
C ILE A 327 5.30 -22.30 35.66
N ASP A 328 4.60 -22.24 36.79
CA ASP A 328 3.20 -21.92 37.01
C ASP A 328 2.85 -20.42 36.88
N GLN A 329 1.60 -20.17 36.48
CA GLN A 329 0.66 -19.22 37.10
C GLN A 329 1.02 -17.73 37.20
N VAL A 330 1.06 -17.03 36.06
CA VAL A 330 0.46 -15.70 35.98
C VAL A 330 -0.32 -15.59 34.66
N VAL A 331 -1.52 -15.04 34.73
CA VAL A 331 -2.56 -14.90 33.68
C VAL A 331 -3.48 -16.13 33.50
N GLY A 332 -4.17 -16.49 34.57
CA GLY A 332 -5.47 -17.15 34.47
C GLY A 332 -6.53 -16.23 33.83
N ALA A 333 -7.38 -16.81 32.99
CA ALA A 333 -8.49 -16.22 32.24
C ALA A 333 -8.13 -15.38 30.99
N LEU A 334 -7.30 -15.92 30.09
CA LEU A 334 -7.35 -15.50 28.68
C LEU A 334 -8.64 -16.04 28.06
N THR A 335 -9.63 -15.16 27.90
CA THR A 335 -10.57 -15.30 26.78
C THR A 335 -9.74 -15.53 25.51
N LYS A 336 -10.06 -16.58 24.74
CA LYS A 336 -9.45 -16.85 23.44
C LYS A 336 -9.53 -15.55 22.62
N TRP A 337 -8.39 -14.99 22.20
CA TRP A 337 -8.35 -13.71 21.51
C TRP A 337 -9.14 -13.80 20.19
N THR A 338 -9.93 -12.77 19.86
CA THR A 338 -10.70 -12.67 18.61
C THR A 338 -10.43 -11.32 17.93
N PRO A 339 -10.56 -11.24 16.59
CA PRO A 339 -10.42 -9.97 15.85
C PRO A 339 -11.36 -8.87 16.35
N GLU A 340 -12.56 -9.20 16.82
CA GLU A 340 -13.50 -8.25 17.42
C GLU A 340 -12.90 -7.44 18.57
N LEU A 341 -12.02 -8.03 19.39
CA LEU A 341 -11.37 -7.32 20.50
C LEU A 341 -10.53 -6.14 20.01
N TYR A 342 -9.94 -6.24 18.82
CA TYR A 342 -9.19 -5.15 18.21
C TYR A 342 -10.13 -4.04 17.70
N PHE A 343 -11.15 -4.39 16.93
CA PHE A 343 -12.04 -3.38 16.35
C PHE A 343 -12.98 -2.73 17.35
N ASP A 344 -13.63 -3.52 18.20
CA ASP A 344 -14.65 -3.04 19.14
C ASP A 344 -14.01 -2.58 20.46
N GLY A 345 -12.88 -3.20 20.84
CA GLY A 345 -12.17 -2.89 22.09
C GLY A 345 -11.09 -1.80 21.96
N VAL A 346 -10.42 -1.68 20.82
CA VAL A 346 -9.31 -0.71 20.64
C VAL A 346 -9.69 0.40 19.68
N LEU A 347 -10.00 0.07 18.42
CA LEU A 347 -10.30 1.07 17.38
C LEU A 347 -11.54 1.90 17.74
N SER A 348 -12.64 1.26 18.12
CA SER A 348 -13.88 1.93 18.47
C SER A 348 -13.75 2.79 19.73
N ASN A 349 -12.99 2.34 20.73
CA ASN A 349 -12.75 3.13 21.94
C ASN A 349 -11.86 4.35 21.67
N LYS A 350 -10.82 4.20 20.84
CA LYS A 350 -9.89 5.27 20.52
C LYS A 350 -10.48 6.32 19.58
N PHE A 351 -11.27 5.88 18.60
CA PHE A 351 -11.75 6.73 17.51
C PHE A 351 -13.27 6.97 17.50
N GLY A 352 -14.07 6.10 18.11
CA GLY A 352 -15.54 6.19 18.08
C GLY A 352 -16.11 7.47 18.70
N SER A 353 -15.46 8.01 19.74
CA SER A 353 -15.84 9.28 20.38
C SER A 353 -15.36 10.52 19.61
N LYS A 354 -14.38 10.39 18.73
CA LYS A 354 -13.82 11.50 17.93
C LYS A 354 -14.71 11.89 16.73
N ARG A 355 -15.76 11.10 16.44
CA ARG A 355 -16.81 11.38 15.44
C ARG A 355 -17.61 12.66 15.73
N LEU A 356 -17.77 13.03 17.00
CA LEU A 356 -18.66 14.14 17.41
C LEU A 356 -18.03 15.55 17.28
N ARG A 357 -16.73 15.67 17.02
CA ARG A 357 -16.07 16.98 16.81
C ARG A 357 -15.89 17.36 15.34
N SER A 358 -15.92 16.41 14.40
CA SER A 358 -15.62 16.65 12.98
C SER A 358 -16.84 16.97 12.10
N LEU A 359 -18.06 16.78 12.63
CA LEU A 359 -19.33 17.02 11.91
C LEU A 359 -19.82 18.48 11.97
N ASN A 360 -19.24 19.34 12.81
CA ASN A 360 -19.62 20.76 12.92
C ASN A 360 -18.82 21.69 11.99
N THR A 361 -18.06 21.15 11.02
CA THR A 361 -17.14 21.95 10.17
C THR A 361 -17.18 21.57 8.69
N LEU A 362 -18.33 21.13 8.18
CA LEU A 362 -18.58 21.12 6.74
C LEU A 362 -19.70 22.12 6.48
N ASP A 363 -19.32 23.31 6.02
CA ASP A 363 -20.23 24.08 5.18
C ASP A 363 -20.33 23.35 3.84
N ASP A 364 -21.53 23.20 3.32
CA ASP A 364 -21.87 22.51 2.05
C ASP A 364 -21.17 23.09 0.79
N HIS A 365 -20.25 24.05 0.97
CA HIS A 365 -19.50 24.68 -0.11
C HIS A 365 -18.23 23.95 -0.55
N ASP A 366 -17.68 23.04 0.26
CA ASP A 366 -16.39 22.36 -0.04
C ASP A 366 -16.55 20.99 -0.74
N ILE A 367 -17.77 20.59 -1.08
CA ILE A 367 -18.05 19.38 -1.87
C ILE A 367 -18.74 19.79 -3.17
N LYS A 368 -17.98 20.38 -4.11
CA LYS A 368 -18.32 20.41 -5.53
C LYS A 368 -17.10 20.13 -6.39
#